data_AF-Q4KEN9-F1
#
_entry.id   AF-Q4KEN9-F1
#
_cell.length_a   1.000
_cell.length_b   1.000
_cell.length_c   1.000
_cell.angle_alpha   90.00
_cell.angle_beta   90.00
_cell.angle_gamma   90.00
#
_symmetry.space_group_name_H-M   'P 1'
#
loop_
_entity.id
_entity.type
_entity.pdbx_description
1 polymer ?
#
loop_
_entity_poly.entity_id
_entity_poly.type
_entity_poly.pdbx_seq_one_letter_code
_entity_poly.pdbx_strand_id
1 'polypeptide(L)'
;MDVARPPIALLRRPFSHPSPSRRRQNPRRSLAKEVIRPMTVSELLAAIRKPYVETLARIAAEGAAHVEPAYRNSDGSLAVEGAMGTPCRVDVIAAESGEPVQVDSETELGFEPVRFAIEQMAVVISPFGWDWLPLEVRGLSLEQASEVIRVWFFEWFDGEDENSPTEEGLQGVLHFVSDPEATEEGYRVKIDLGSASEEALEALLFALADAGASGAFLA
;
A
#
# COMPACT_ATOMS: atom_id res chain seq x y z
N MET A 1 65.99 -51.98 12.33
CA MET A 1 64.63 -51.62 12.75
C MET A 1 63.92 -51.05 11.53
N ASP A 2 63.47 -51.91 10.61
CA ASP A 2 62.20 -52.69 10.68
C ASP A 2 60.99 -51.77 10.43
N VAL A 3 60.11 -51.97 9.44
CA VAL A 3 59.95 -53.02 8.41
C VAL A 3 59.33 -52.41 7.14
N ALA A 4 59.68 -53.03 6.02
CA ALA A 4 59.17 -53.01 4.66
C ALA A 4 57.63 -52.86 4.45
N ARG A 5 57.25 -52.04 3.43
CA ARG A 5 56.72 -52.39 2.07
C ARG A 5 55.83 -53.68 1.92
N PRO A 6 55.01 -53.88 0.84
CA PRO A 6 54.68 -53.03 -0.33
C PRO A 6 53.17 -53.17 -0.82
N PRO A 7 52.79 -53.37 -2.12
CA PRO A 7 52.25 -52.31 -3.00
C PRO A 7 51.02 -52.71 -3.90
N ILE A 8 50.61 -51.80 -4.81
CA ILE A 8 50.10 -51.97 -6.21
C ILE A 8 49.03 -53.05 -6.52
N ALA A 9 47.90 -52.67 -7.15
CA ALA A 9 47.56 -53.08 -8.53
C ALA A 9 46.13 -52.70 -8.97
N LEU A 10 46.08 -52.24 -10.22
CA LEU A 10 44.96 -52.03 -11.14
C LEU A 10 44.28 -53.35 -11.58
N LEU A 11 42.96 -53.30 -11.83
CA LEU A 11 42.21 -53.81 -13.01
C LEU A 11 40.91 -54.61 -12.73
N ARG A 12 39.86 -54.12 -13.42
CA ARG A 12 38.77 -54.84 -14.12
C ARG A 12 37.63 -55.52 -13.33
N ARG A 13 36.40 -55.07 -13.68
CA ARG A 13 35.08 -55.69 -13.45
C ARG A 13 34.95 -57.04 -14.18
N PRO A 14 33.95 -57.89 -13.83
CA PRO A 14 32.73 -57.89 -14.65
C PRO A 14 31.40 -58.17 -13.92
N PHE A 15 30.32 -58.03 -14.70
CA PHE A 15 28.88 -58.15 -14.47
C PHE A 15 28.36 -59.42 -13.77
N SER A 16 27.22 -59.33 -13.05
CA SER A 16 25.97 -60.09 -13.35
C SER A 16 24.79 -59.81 -12.39
N HIS A 17 23.71 -59.31 -12.99
CA HIS A 17 22.26 -59.56 -12.83
C HIS A 17 21.44 -59.42 -11.50
N PRO A 18 20.11 -59.17 -11.62
CA PRO A 18 19.26 -58.48 -10.62
C PRO A 18 18.13 -59.34 -10.01
N SER A 19 17.53 -58.88 -8.90
CA SER A 19 16.10 -59.05 -8.44
C SER A 19 15.98 -59.02 -6.89
N PRO A 20 14.78 -58.88 -6.28
CA PRO A 20 13.62 -58.06 -6.65
C PRO A 20 13.01 -57.27 -5.45
N SER A 21 12.16 -56.29 -5.80
CA SER A 21 10.97 -55.77 -5.09
C SER A 21 10.91 -55.80 -3.54
N ARG A 22 11.05 -54.62 -2.92
CA ARG A 22 10.33 -54.27 -1.67
C ARG A 22 9.33 -53.16 -1.94
N ARG A 23 8.04 -53.51 -1.92
CA ARG A 23 6.92 -52.56 -1.77
C ARG A 23 7.16 -51.74 -0.51
N ARG A 24 7.45 -50.45 -0.64
CA ARG A 24 7.32 -49.49 0.46
C ARG A 24 5.87 -49.02 0.49
N GLN A 25 5.21 -49.25 1.62
CA GLN A 25 3.92 -48.65 1.94
C GLN A 25 4.08 -47.13 2.01
N ASN A 26 3.28 -46.40 1.24
CA ASN A 26 3.14 -44.96 1.38
C ASN A 26 2.32 -44.67 2.65
N PRO A 27 2.83 -43.91 3.65
CA PRO A 27 1.99 -43.34 4.66
C PRO A 27 1.18 -42.20 4.01
N ARG A 28 -0.16 -42.33 4.01
CA ARG A 28 -1.06 -41.25 3.64
C ARG A 28 -0.85 -40.09 4.60
N ARG A 29 -0.09 -39.07 4.18
CA ARG A 29 -0.13 -37.73 4.77
C ARG A 29 -1.55 -37.20 4.55
N SER A 30 -2.33 -37.16 5.63
CA SER A 30 -3.53 -36.35 5.69
C SER A 30 -3.10 -34.89 5.53
N LEU A 31 -3.22 -34.35 4.31
CA LEU A 31 -3.17 -32.92 4.09
C LEU A 31 -4.40 -32.34 4.77
N ALA A 32 -4.22 -31.77 5.97
CA ALA A 32 -5.15 -30.78 6.46
C ALA A 32 -5.28 -29.75 5.32
N LYS A 33 -6.49 -29.60 4.77
CA LYS A 33 -6.76 -28.51 3.85
C LYS A 33 -6.54 -27.24 4.67
N GLU A 34 -5.45 -26.54 4.38
CA GLU A 34 -5.27 -25.18 4.81
C GLU A 34 -6.49 -24.41 4.30
N VAL A 35 -7.37 -24.05 5.23
CA VAL A 35 -8.52 -23.22 4.92
C VAL A 35 -7.94 -21.83 4.75
N ILE A 36 -7.64 -21.46 3.50
CA ILE A 36 -7.24 -20.10 3.16
C ILE A 36 -8.46 -19.23 3.44
N ARG A 37 -8.41 -18.47 4.54
CA ARG A 37 -9.41 -17.45 4.83
C ARG A 37 -9.31 -16.40 3.71
N PRO A 38 -10.42 -16.03 3.06
CA PRO A 38 -10.41 -14.90 2.13
C PRO A 38 -10.04 -13.64 2.88
N MET A 39 -9.09 -12.88 2.34
CA MET A 39 -8.67 -11.58 2.87
C MET A 39 -9.85 -10.60 2.78
N THR A 40 -10.06 -9.84 3.84
CA THR A 40 -11.02 -8.73 3.89
C THR A 40 -10.49 -7.51 3.13
N VAL A 41 -11.37 -6.54 2.83
CA VAL A 41 -10.93 -5.29 2.18
C VAL A 41 -9.98 -4.52 3.09
N SER A 42 -10.26 -4.40 4.39
CA SER A 42 -9.36 -3.75 5.35
C SER A 42 -7.99 -4.42 5.40
N GLU A 43 -7.94 -5.77 5.44
CA GLU A 43 -6.67 -6.51 5.39
C GLU A 43 -5.91 -6.28 4.07
N LEU A 44 -6.61 -6.13 2.94
CA LEU A 44 -6.00 -5.76 1.65
C LEU A 44 -5.39 -4.37 1.71
N LEU A 45 -6.15 -3.37 2.17
CA LEU A 45 -5.70 -1.98 2.24
C LEU A 45 -4.50 -1.84 3.18
N ALA A 46 -4.54 -2.50 4.34
CA ALA A 46 -3.41 -2.56 5.25
C ALA A 46 -2.17 -3.19 4.59
N ALA A 47 -2.35 -4.21 3.76
CA ALA A 47 -1.25 -4.83 3.01
C ALA A 47 -0.67 -3.92 1.92
N ILE A 48 -1.49 -3.12 1.22
CA ILE A 48 -1.05 -2.13 0.23
C ILE A 48 -0.31 -0.98 0.92
N ARG A 49 -0.83 -0.49 2.04
CA ARG A 49 -0.27 0.61 2.84
C ARG A 49 1.11 0.31 3.40
N LYS A 50 1.32 -0.93 3.85
CA LYS A 50 2.45 -1.31 4.70
C LYS A 50 3.84 -0.96 4.14
N PRO A 51 4.21 -1.28 2.88
CA PRO A 51 5.56 -1.01 2.38
C PRO A 51 5.92 0.49 2.36
N TYR A 52 4.95 1.33 2.00
CA TYR A 52 5.12 2.79 2.00
C TYR A 52 5.35 3.29 3.43
N VAL A 53 4.45 2.96 4.35
CA VAL A 53 4.50 3.45 5.73
C VAL A 53 5.74 2.97 6.49
N GLU A 54 6.18 1.72 6.28
CA GLU A 54 7.43 1.23 6.86
C GLU A 54 8.65 2.01 6.34
N THR A 55 8.64 2.39 5.06
CA THR A 55 9.71 3.18 4.45
C THR A 55 9.72 4.62 4.98
N LEU A 56 8.54 5.24 5.04
CA LEU A 56 8.35 6.58 5.58
C LEU A 56 8.79 6.67 7.06
N ALA A 57 8.33 5.73 7.89
CA ALA A 57 8.70 5.67 9.30
C ALA A 57 10.21 5.49 9.50
N ARG A 58 10.85 4.64 8.68
CA ARG A 58 12.30 4.46 8.70
C ARG A 58 13.04 5.76 8.38
N ILE A 59 12.64 6.45 7.31
CA ILE A 59 13.26 7.72 6.89
C ILE A 59 13.05 8.81 7.95
N ALA A 60 11.86 8.90 8.54
CA ALA A 60 11.58 9.81 9.64
C ALA A 60 12.51 9.56 10.84
N ALA A 61 12.71 8.29 11.22
CA ALA A 61 13.56 7.90 12.34
C ALA A 61 15.07 8.09 12.09
N GLU A 62 15.52 8.12 10.83
CA GLU A 62 16.94 8.28 10.46
C GLU A 62 17.47 9.71 10.67
N GLY A 63 16.60 10.71 10.87
CA GLY A 63 17.03 12.06 11.22
C GLY A 63 16.16 13.19 10.66
N ALA A 64 14.84 13.02 10.60
CA ALA A 64 13.95 14.11 10.21
C ALA A 64 13.92 15.22 11.29
N ALA A 65 14.01 16.49 10.85
CA ALA A 65 13.72 17.63 11.71
C ALA A 65 12.21 17.82 11.88
N HIS A 66 11.44 17.52 10.82
CA HIS A 66 9.98 17.56 10.83
C HIS A 66 9.44 16.35 10.08
N VAL A 67 8.40 15.74 10.64
CA VAL A 67 7.71 14.57 10.07
C VAL A 67 6.34 15.04 9.59
N GLU A 68 6.06 14.79 8.32
CA GLU A 68 4.82 15.09 7.62
C GLU A 68 4.31 16.54 7.73
N PRO A 69 5.16 17.59 7.68
CA PRO A 69 4.68 18.96 7.86
C PRO A 69 3.81 19.42 6.68
N ALA A 70 2.73 20.12 7.00
CA ALA A 70 1.91 20.82 6.00
C ALA A 70 2.62 22.08 5.49
N TYR A 71 2.45 22.38 4.20
CA TYR A 71 2.84 23.67 3.67
C TYR A 71 1.93 24.77 4.23
N ARG A 72 2.56 25.84 4.73
CA ARG A 72 1.88 26.99 5.33
C ARG A 72 2.38 28.29 4.70
N ASN A 73 1.48 29.26 4.60
CA ASN A 73 1.80 30.63 4.23
C ASN A 73 2.60 31.32 5.35
N SER A 74 3.16 32.49 5.06
CA SER A 74 3.93 33.27 6.05
C SER A 74 3.15 33.70 7.28
N ASP A 75 1.81 33.70 7.22
CA ASP A 75 0.92 34.00 8.35
C ASP A 75 0.53 32.76 9.17
N GLY A 76 1.04 31.57 8.81
CA GLY A 76 0.77 30.29 9.47
C GLY A 76 -0.48 29.56 8.95
N SER A 77 -1.29 30.19 8.11
CA SER A 77 -2.43 29.52 7.46
C SER A 77 -1.95 28.42 6.50
N LEU A 78 -2.77 27.40 6.28
CA LEU A 78 -2.49 26.38 5.27
C LEU A 78 -2.33 27.01 3.88
N ALA A 79 -1.26 26.63 3.18
CA ALA A 79 -1.10 26.96 1.78
C ALA A 79 -1.99 26.00 0.97
N VAL A 80 -2.96 26.55 0.21
CA VAL A 80 -3.93 25.78 -0.56
C VAL A 80 -3.82 26.10 -2.04
N GLU A 81 -4.03 25.09 -2.88
CA GLU A 81 -3.95 25.21 -4.35
C GLU A 81 -5.05 24.39 -5.05
N GLY A 82 -5.16 24.56 -6.36
CA GLY A 82 -6.07 23.78 -7.21
C GLY A 82 -7.54 24.19 -7.15
N ALA A 83 -8.35 23.51 -7.95
CA ALA A 83 -9.80 23.68 -8.06
C ALA A 83 -10.55 23.32 -6.78
N MET A 84 -10.01 22.40 -5.98
CA MET A 84 -10.59 22.00 -4.69
C MET A 84 -10.05 22.80 -3.50
N GLY A 85 -9.04 23.66 -3.70
CA GLY A 85 -8.45 24.47 -2.64
C GLY A 85 -7.88 23.62 -1.50
N THR A 86 -7.17 22.55 -1.85
CA THR A 86 -6.61 21.60 -0.88
C THR A 86 -5.13 21.92 -0.59
N PRO A 87 -4.67 21.75 0.65
CA PRO A 87 -3.27 21.86 1.01
C PRO A 87 -2.47 20.60 0.63
N CYS A 88 -1.15 20.68 0.81
CA CYS A 88 -0.22 19.56 0.64
C CYS A 88 0.70 19.41 1.87
N ARG A 89 1.14 18.18 2.15
CA ARG A 89 2.24 17.87 3.06
C ARG A 89 3.47 17.40 2.28
N VAL A 90 4.63 17.49 2.92
CA VAL A 90 5.81 16.72 2.52
C VAL A 90 6.03 15.63 3.53
N ASP A 91 6.60 14.51 3.10
CA ASP A 91 6.81 13.34 3.92
C ASP A 91 7.72 13.65 5.11
N VAL A 92 8.90 14.22 4.87
CA VAL A 92 9.80 14.71 5.93
C VAL A 92 10.63 15.91 5.47
N ILE A 93 11.13 16.68 6.44
CA ILE A 93 12.23 17.64 6.26
C ILE A 93 13.47 17.07 6.94
N ALA A 94 14.56 16.87 6.20
CA ALA A 94 15.79 16.32 6.75
C ALA A 94 16.47 17.33 7.70
N ALA A 95 16.93 16.88 8.88
CA ALA A 95 17.54 17.78 9.86
C ALA A 95 18.89 18.36 9.42
N GLU A 96 19.64 17.61 8.61
CA GLU A 96 20.99 18.02 8.19
C GLU A 96 20.96 19.08 7.08
N SER A 97 20.07 18.95 6.10
CA SER A 97 19.98 19.86 4.95
C SER A 97 18.86 20.88 5.06
N GLY A 98 17.81 20.60 5.83
CA GLY A 98 16.55 21.37 5.83
C GLY A 98 15.75 21.20 4.53
N GLU A 99 16.13 20.24 3.67
CA GLU A 99 15.43 19.98 2.41
C GLU A 99 14.28 18.97 2.60
N PRO A 100 13.20 19.11 1.81
CA PRO A 100 12.15 18.11 1.78
C PRO A 100 12.66 16.81 1.14
N VAL A 101 12.25 15.69 1.72
CA VAL A 101 12.45 14.35 1.17
C VAL A 101 11.08 13.78 0.93
N GLN A 102 10.83 13.29 -0.28
CA GLN A 102 9.64 12.51 -0.62
C GLN A 102 10.01 11.04 -0.67
N VAL A 103 9.09 10.20 -0.19
CA VAL A 103 9.21 8.75 -0.22
C VAL A 103 8.34 8.25 -1.36
N ASP A 104 8.94 7.53 -2.29
CA ASP A 104 8.19 6.79 -3.29
C ASP A 104 8.04 5.34 -2.83
N SER A 105 6.89 4.72 -3.06
CA SER A 105 6.75 3.28 -2.91
C SER A 105 7.71 2.57 -3.86
N GLU A 106 8.78 1.96 -3.32
CA GLU A 106 9.75 1.22 -4.14
C GLU A 106 9.10 0.06 -4.93
N THR A 107 8.01 -0.50 -4.40
CA THR A 107 7.28 -1.63 -5.01
C THR A 107 5.78 -1.55 -4.75
N GLU A 108 4.99 -1.66 -5.82
CA GLU A 108 3.55 -1.87 -5.76
C GLU A 108 3.22 -3.33 -5.37
N LEU A 109 2.24 -3.52 -4.49
CA LEU A 109 1.73 -4.86 -4.16
C LEU A 109 0.91 -5.40 -5.33
N GLY A 110 1.39 -6.44 -6.00
CA GLY A 110 0.64 -7.12 -7.05
C GLY A 110 -0.47 -8.04 -6.49
N PHE A 111 -1.70 -7.87 -6.97
CA PHE A 111 -2.85 -8.75 -6.68
C PHE A 111 -3.89 -8.72 -7.81
N GLU A 112 -4.78 -9.71 -7.83
CA GLU A 112 -5.91 -9.73 -8.77
C GLU A 112 -6.97 -8.71 -8.34
N PRO A 113 -7.53 -7.89 -9.26
CA PRO A 113 -8.47 -6.85 -8.87
C PRO A 113 -9.70 -7.38 -8.12
N VAL A 114 -9.95 -6.80 -6.96
CA VAL A 114 -11.08 -7.13 -6.08
C VAL A 114 -12.29 -6.30 -6.49
N ARG A 115 -13.46 -6.94 -6.53
CA ARG A 115 -14.71 -6.31 -6.95
C ARG A 115 -15.81 -6.58 -5.94
N PHE A 116 -16.49 -5.53 -5.53
CA PHE A 116 -17.64 -5.59 -4.64
C PHE A 116 -18.55 -4.39 -4.88
N ALA A 117 -19.60 -4.24 -4.08
CA ALA A 117 -20.48 -3.09 -4.13
C ALA A 117 -20.73 -2.56 -2.72
N ILE A 118 -20.83 -1.23 -2.60
CA ILE A 118 -21.36 -0.53 -1.43
C ILE A 118 -22.72 0.02 -1.85
N GLU A 119 -23.79 -0.58 -1.35
CA GLU A 119 -25.15 -0.33 -1.84
C GLU A 119 -25.24 -0.50 -3.38
N GLN A 120 -25.55 0.57 -4.11
CA GLN A 120 -25.59 0.65 -5.58
C GLN A 120 -24.24 0.97 -6.25
N MET A 121 -23.24 1.42 -5.48
CA MET A 121 -21.94 1.84 -6.01
C MET A 121 -21.06 0.62 -6.27
N ALA A 122 -20.63 0.43 -7.53
CA ALA A 122 -19.64 -0.60 -7.86
C ALA A 122 -18.23 -0.17 -7.41
N VAL A 123 -17.51 -1.04 -6.70
CA VAL A 123 -16.12 -0.79 -6.29
C VAL A 123 -15.19 -1.79 -6.96
N VAL A 124 -14.13 -1.27 -7.56
CA VAL A 124 -13.03 -2.08 -8.11
C VAL A 124 -11.72 -1.57 -7.51
N ILE A 125 -10.99 -2.46 -6.84
CA ILE A 125 -9.65 -2.20 -6.34
C ILE A 125 -8.68 -3.03 -7.17
N SER A 126 -7.87 -2.36 -7.99
CA SER A 126 -6.73 -2.94 -8.70
C SER A 126 -5.44 -2.59 -7.95
N PRO A 127 -4.29 -3.20 -8.28
CA PRO A 127 -3.00 -2.78 -7.73
C PRO A 127 -2.75 -1.27 -7.91
N PHE A 128 -2.24 -0.61 -6.86
CA PHE A 128 -1.84 0.80 -6.82
C PHE A 128 -0.80 1.03 -5.70
N GLY A 129 -0.06 2.14 -5.75
CA GLY A 129 0.86 2.57 -4.70
C GLY A 129 0.18 3.46 -3.66
N TRP A 130 0.46 3.31 -2.37
CA TRP A 130 -0.25 4.05 -1.31
C TRP A 130 -0.05 5.57 -1.38
N ASP A 131 1.15 5.98 -1.80
CA ASP A 131 1.59 7.34 -2.13
C ASP A 131 1.00 7.89 -3.44
N TRP A 132 0.39 7.03 -4.25
CA TRP A 132 -0.13 7.41 -5.55
C TRP A 132 -1.30 6.52 -5.97
N LEU A 133 -2.47 6.81 -5.40
CA LEU A 133 -3.74 6.20 -5.74
C LEU A 133 -4.50 7.03 -6.79
N PRO A 134 -4.53 6.61 -8.07
CA PRO A 134 -5.56 7.02 -8.99
C PRO A 134 -6.94 6.48 -8.59
N LEU A 135 -7.86 7.40 -8.33
CA LEU A 135 -9.27 7.10 -8.06
C LEU A 135 -10.15 7.70 -9.15
N GLU A 136 -10.91 6.86 -9.85
CA GLU A 136 -11.97 7.29 -10.74
C GLU A 136 -13.34 7.15 -10.07
N VAL A 137 -14.11 8.24 -10.04
CA VAL A 137 -15.46 8.33 -9.49
C VAL A 137 -16.46 8.53 -10.61
N ARG A 138 -17.55 7.75 -10.60
CA ARG A 138 -18.62 7.80 -11.61
C ARG A 138 -19.98 8.09 -10.97
N GLY A 139 -20.89 8.62 -11.78
CA GLY A 139 -22.30 8.83 -11.38
C GLY A 139 -22.57 10.10 -10.58
N LEU A 140 -21.54 10.87 -10.24
CA LEU A 140 -21.66 12.19 -9.63
C LEU A 140 -21.33 13.29 -10.64
N SER A 141 -21.87 14.48 -10.45
CA SER A 141 -21.34 15.68 -11.13
C SER A 141 -19.97 16.05 -10.56
N LEU A 142 -19.19 16.83 -11.32
CA LEU A 142 -17.89 17.35 -10.86
C LEU A 142 -17.99 18.02 -9.50
N GLU A 143 -18.96 18.92 -9.33
CA GLU A 143 -19.16 19.67 -8.09
C GLU A 143 -19.43 18.75 -6.89
N GLN A 144 -20.26 17.72 -7.07
CA GLN A 144 -20.55 16.75 -6.02
C GLN A 144 -19.34 15.88 -5.67
N ALA A 145 -18.64 15.36 -6.68
CA ALA A 145 -17.45 14.54 -6.46
C ALA A 145 -16.34 15.34 -5.76
N SER A 146 -16.09 16.58 -6.22
CA SER A 146 -15.11 17.48 -5.62
C SER A 146 -15.46 17.82 -4.18
N GLU A 147 -16.73 18.11 -3.85
CA GLU A 147 -17.10 18.45 -2.47
C GLU A 147 -16.95 17.25 -1.52
N VAL A 148 -17.36 16.05 -1.95
CA VAL A 148 -17.19 14.82 -1.15
C VAL A 148 -15.71 14.55 -0.87
N ILE A 149 -14.88 14.57 -1.92
CA ILE A 149 -13.44 14.35 -1.80
C ILE A 149 -12.80 15.43 -0.94
N ARG A 150 -13.17 16.70 -1.11
CA ARG A 150 -12.62 17.82 -0.34
C ARG A 150 -12.94 17.71 1.15
N VAL A 151 -14.19 17.42 1.50
CA VAL A 151 -14.61 17.26 2.92
C VAL A 151 -13.85 16.10 3.56
N TRP A 152 -13.81 14.94 2.89
CA TRP A 152 -13.03 13.79 3.33
C TRP A 152 -11.54 14.12 3.48
N PHE A 153 -10.96 14.83 2.52
CA PHE A 153 -9.55 15.18 2.54
C PHE A 153 -9.20 16.01 3.77
N PHE A 154 -9.97 17.07 4.07
CA PHE A 154 -9.69 17.92 5.23
C PHE A 154 -9.85 17.22 6.58
N GLU A 155 -10.73 16.22 6.67
CA GLU A 155 -10.86 15.38 7.86
C GLU A 155 -9.58 14.57 8.13
N TRP A 156 -9.02 13.95 7.10
CA TRP A 156 -7.86 13.08 7.23
C TRP A 156 -6.51 13.78 6.99
N PHE A 157 -6.51 15.04 6.55
CA PHE A 157 -5.31 15.85 6.41
C PHE A 157 -4.81 16.43 7.74
N ASP A 158 -5.70 16.57 8.74
CA ASP A 158 -5.40 17.14 10.07
C ASP A 158 -4.71 18.51 9.99
N GLY A 159 -5.37 19.50 9.41
CA GLY A 159 -4.76 20.79 9.07
C GLY A 159 -4.18 21.61 10.23
N GLU A 160 -4.59 21.32 11.46
CA GLU A 160 -4.11 21.98 12.68
C GLU A 160 -3.06 21.15 13.44
N ASP A 161 -2.64 20.02 12.87
CA ASP A 161 -1.65 19.08 13.44
C ASP A 161 -2.05 18.63 14.87
N GLU A 162 -3.32 18.26 15.06
CA GLU A 162 -3.90 17.83 16.34
C GLU A 162 -3.67 16.35 16.66
N ASN A 163 -3.36 15.54 15.65
CA ASN A 163 -3.11 14.12 15.82
C ASN A 163 -1.89 13.88 16.73
N SER A 164 -2.01 12.86 17.57
CA SER A 164 -0.84 12.31 18.26
C SER A 164 -0.09 11.38 17.31
N PRO A 165 1.26 11.35 17.37
CA PRO A 165 2.01 10.42 16.54
C PRO A 165 1.58 8.96 16.76
N THR A 166 1.53 8.19 15.67
CA THR A 166 1.25 6.75 15.65
C THR A 166 2.38 5.97 16.31
N GLU A 167 2.20 4.65 16.44
CA GLU A 167 3.25 3.76 16.99
C GLU A 167 4.54 3.79 16.14
N GLU A 168 4.41 4.05 14.83
CA GLU A 168 5.52 4.24 13.89
C GLU A 168 6.17 5.63 13.97
N GLY A 169 5.62 6.55 14.78
CA GLY A 169 6.10 7.92 14.92
C GLY A 169 5.67 8.87 13.80
N LEU A 170 4.62 8.50 13.04
CA LEU A 170 4.02 9.29 11.95
C LEU A 170 2.73 9.97 12.43
N GLN A 171 2.11 10.83 11.64
CA GLN A 171 0.94 11.63 12.05
C GLN A 171 -0.41 11.00 11.70
N GLY A 172 -0.42 9.95 10.87
CA GLY A 172 -1.66 9.31 10.42
C GLY A 172 -2.48 10.16 9.45
N VAL A 173 -1.83 10.91 8.56
CA VAL A 173 -2.45 11.97 7.74
C VAL A 173 -2.33 11.72 6.23
N LEU A 174 -3.26 12.29 5.46
CA LEU A 174 -3.17 12.40 4.00
C LEU A 174 -2.15 13.47 3.60
N HIS A 175 -1.49 13.28 2.45
CA HIS A 175 -0.49 14.23 1.97
C HIS A 175 -0.99 15.09 0.82
N PHE A 176 -1.76 14.53 -0.10
CA PHE A 176 -2.13 15.24 -1.33
C PHE A 176 -3.38 14.67 -2.01
N VAL A 177 -4.12 15.54 -2.70
CA VAL A 177 -5.10 15.17 -3.71
C VAL A 177 -4.98 16.11 -4.91
N SER A 178 -4.94 15.54 -6.11
CA SER A 178 -4.88 16.32 -7.35
C SER A 178 -6.21 16.95 -7.70
N ASP A 179 -6.16 17.94 -8.59
CA ASP A 179 -7.38 18.41 -9.26
C ASP A 179 -8.08 17.26 -10.01
N PRO A 180 -9.43 17.27 -10.06
CA PRO A 180 -10.19 16.29 -10.79
C PRO A 180 -10.03 16.48 -12.31
N GLU A 181 -9.65 15.40 -12.98
CA GLU A 181 -9.56 15.31 -14.43
C GLU A 181 -10.81 14.59 -14.98
N ALA A 182 -11.46 15.16 -15.99
CA ALA A 182 -12.62 14.51 -16.61
C ALA A 182 -12.21 13.20 -17.34
N THR A 183 -13.00 12.15 -17.18
CA THR A 183 -12.90 10.88 -17.93
C THR A 183 -14.13 10.70 -18.83
N GLU A 184 -14.18 9.59 -19.57
CA GLU A 184 -15.37 9.26 -20.39
C GLU A 184 -16.62 9.02 -19.54
N GLU A 185 -16.45 8.54 -18.30
CA GLU A 185 -17.57 8.07 -17.45
C GLU A 185 -17.67 8.82 -16.10
N GLY A 186 -16.77 9.77 -15.82
CA GLY A 186 -16.73 10.47 -14.56
C GLY A 186 -15.51 11.37 -14.41
N TYR A 187 -14.86 11.30 -13.25
CA TYR A 187 -13.71 12.13 -12.91
C TYR A 187 -12.64 11.31 -12.21
N ARG A 188 -11.37 11.62 -12.48
CA ARG A 188 -10.22 10.98 -11.87
C ARG A 188 -9.45 11.99 -11.03
N VAL A 189 -9.10 11.59 -9.81
CA VAL A 189 -8.11 12.28 -8.98
C VAL A 189 -6.95 11.32 -8.70
N LYS A 190 -5.81 11.89 -8.31
CA LYS A 190 -4.67 11.14 -7.76
C LYS A 190 -4.51 11.56 -6.31
N ILE A 191 -4.34 10.59 -5.44
CA ILE A 191 -4.31 10.77 -4.00
C ILE A 191 -2.98 10.22 -3.48
N ASP A 192 -2.29 11.02 -2.68
CA ASP A 192 -1.24 10.53 -1.80
C ASP A 192 -1.85 10.32 -0.41
N LEU A 193 -2.02 9.05 -0.04
CA LEU A 193 -2.66 8.68 1.22
C LEU A 193 -1.74 8.90 2.42
N GLY A 194 -0.46 9.25 2.22
CA GLY A 194 0.48 9.51 3.30
C GLY A 194 0.51 8.41 4.35
N SER A 195 0.63 8.79 5.61
CA SER A 195 0.57 7.82 6.73
C SER A 195 -0.85 7.51 7.20
N ALA A 196 -1.90 8.05 6.56
CA ALA A 196 -3.28 7.78 6.93
C ALA A 196 -3.58 6.27 7.02
N SER A 197 -4.44 5.89 7.96
CA SER A 197 -4.85 4.50 8.12
C SER A 197 -5.74 4.03 6.96
N GLU A 198 -5.92 2.72 6.83
CA GLU A 198 -6.85 2.13 5.86
C GLU A 198 -8.29 2.64 6.03
N GLU A 199 -8.67 3.03 7.24
CA GLU A 199 -9.99 3.60 7.54
C GLU A 199 -10.24 4.90 6.75
N ALA A 200 -9.20 5.64 6.40
CA ALA A 200 -9.32 6.85 5.57
C ALA A 200 -9.90 6.52 4.20
N LEU A 201 -9.36 5.50 3.54
CA LEU A 201 -9.82 5.10 2.22
C LEU A 201 -11.20 4.41 2.28
N GLU A 202 -11.47 3.65 3.34
CA GLU A 202 -12.81 3.11 3.58
C GLU A 202 -13.85 4.22 3.76
N ALA A 203 -13.54 5.25 4.55
CA ALA A 203 -14.39 6.40 4.77
C ALA A 203 -14.70 7.15 3.47
N LEU A 204 -13.71 7.31 2.57
CA LEU A 204 -13.94 7.89 1.25
C LEU A 204 -14.92 7.07 0.42
N LEU A 205 -14.77 5.74 0.40
CA LEU A 205 -15.66 4.85 -0.34
C LEU A 205 -17.11 4.93 0.18
N PHE A 206 -17.31 4.99 1.50
CA PHE A 206 -18.63 5.19 2.07
C PHE A 206 -19.19 6.58 1.76
N ALA A 207 -18.40 7.65 1.89
CA ALA A 207 -18.84 9.01 1.59
C ALA A 207 -19.27 9.17 0.11
N LEU A 208 -18.57 8.51 -0.82
CA LEU A 208 -18.94 8.47 -2.24
C LEU A 208 -20.25 7.69 -2.47
N ALA A 209 -20.43 6.54 -1.81
CA ALA A 209 -21.67 5.78 -1.90
C ALA A 209 -22.87 6.57 -1.37
N ASP A 210 -22.72 7.20 -0.21
CA ASP A 210 -23.75 8.03 0.43
C ASP A 210 -24.14 9.24 -0.42
N ALA A 211 -23.18 9.81 -1.16
CA ALA A 211 -23.42 10.88 -2.12
C ALA A 211 -24.13 10.41 -3.41
N GLY A 212 -24.28 9.09 -3.61
CA GLY A 212 -24.97 8.49 -4.74
C GLY A 212 -24.08 8.18 -5.94
N ALA A 213 -22.76 8.01 -5.74
CA ALA A 213 -21.88 7.57 -6.81
C ALA A 213 -22.30 6.19 -7.35
N SER A 214 -22.13 5.98 -8.66
CA SER A 214 -22.42 4.70 -9.30
C SER A 214 -21.20 3.80 -9.37
N GLY A 215 -19.98 4.35 -9.24
CA GLY A 215 -18.78 3.55 -9.13
C GLY A 215 -17.55 4.29 -8.64
N ALA A 216 -16.65 3.54 -8.01
CA ALA A 216 -15.32 3.95 -7.56
C ALA A 216 -14.29 2.91 -8.02
N PHE A 217 -13.27 3.36 -8.77
CA PHE A 217 -12.25 2.50 -9.36
C PHE A 217 -10.87 2.99 -8.94
N LEU A 218 -10.17 2.14 -8.20
CA LEU A 218 -8.84 2.39 -7.63
C LEU A 218 -7.84 1.58 -8.45
N ALA A 219 -6.86 2.23 -9.06
CA ALA A 219 -5.92 1.60 -10.01
C ALA A 219 -4.65 2.42 -10.20
#